data_AF-A2EDC5-F1
#
_entry.id   AF-A2EDC5-F1
#
_cell.length_a   1.000
_cell.length_b   1.000
_cell.length_c   1.000
_cell.angle_alpha   90.00
_cell.angle_beta   90.00
_cell.angle_gamma   90.00
#
_symmetry.space_group_name_H-M   'P 1'
#
loop_
_entity.id
_entity.type
_entity.pdbx_description
1 polymer ?
#
loop_
_entity_poly.entity_id
_entity_poly.type
_entity_poly.pdbx_seq_one_letter_code
_entity_poly.pdbx_strand_id
1 'polypeptide(L)'
;MGCFSSAHANQNADEEYDKAVLNLKVNRDRVKKYQSRLEEDNLKQTELAKKLAKEGKLERAKLVLKAKKAREVLIQKTDGMLTNLQEQLNNLEQARITREFAENMQQTNSVLKEMNEKLTVEMVENLMEENAEQTEKVNEVTELLGQSLTPDQDQEAEEEFEKMWKEMHGEESPQEAAEEIQAEKPEKQKELFAALA
;
A
#
# COMPACT_ATOMS: atom_id res chain seq x y z
N MET A 1 20.88 -14.81 -11.68
CA MET A 1 21.04 -13.68 -12.63
C MET A 1 19.73 -12.91 -12.73
N GLY A 2 19.35 -12.09 -11.72
CA GLY A 2 18.01 -11.48 -11.68
C GLY A 2 17.91 -10.00 -11.28
N CYS A 3 19.00 -9.35 -10.86
CA CYS A 3 18.91 -8.03 -10.22
C CYS A 3 19.11 -6.82 -11.15
N PHE A 4 19.28 -7.01 -12.46
CA PHE A 4 19.58 -5.89 -13.38
C PHE A 4 18.34 -5.28 -14.09
N SER A 5 17.14 -5.87 -13.96
CA SER A 5 15.96 -5.41 -14.72
C SER A 5 15.15 -4.30 -14.04
N SER A 6 15.12 -4.22 -12.71
CA SER A 6 14.27 -3.26 -11.98
C SER A 6 14.88 -1.86 -11.94
N ALA A 7 16.21 -1.74 -11.88
CA ALA A 7 16.91 -0.46 -11.85
C ALA A 7 16.72 0.36 -13.15
N HIS A 8 16.74 -0.30 -14.32
CA HIS A 8 16.51 0.38 -15.60
C HIS A 8 15.04 0.78 -15.81
N ALA A 9 14.08 0.01 -15.30
CA ALA A 9 12.67 0.39 -15.36
C ALA A 9 12.39 1.65 -14.52
N ASN A 10 13.01 1.77 -13.34
CA ASN A 10 12.85 2.93 -12.47
C ASN A 10 13.56 4.19 -13.02
N GLN A 11 14.73 4.03 -13.64
CA GLN A 11 15.44 5.12 -14.32
C GLN A 11 14.62 5.71 -15.49
N ASN A 12 13.96 4.87 -16.28
CA ASN A 12 13.09 5.35 -17.37
C ASN A 12 11.88 6.13 -16.85
N ALA A 13 11.28 5.70 -15.74
CA ALA A 13 10.12 6.38 -15.14
C ALA A 13 10.49 7.75 -14.56
N ASP A 14 11.66 7.87 -13.95
CA ASP A 14 12.16 9.15 -13.42
C ASP A 14 12.56 10.13 -14.53
N GLU A 15 13.15 9.66 -15.64
CA GLU A 15 13.39 10.49 -16.83
C GLU A 15 12.08 10.98 -17.48
N GLU A 16 11.06 10.12 -17.56
CA GLU A 16 9.74 10.49 -18.06
C GLU A 16 9.06 11.54 -17.16
N TYR A 17 9.18 11.40 -15.84
CA TYR A 17 8.71 12.39 -14.87
C TYR A 17 9.39 13.75 -15.08
N ASP A 18 10.72 13.79 -15.15
CA ASP A 18 11.48 15.02 -15.32
C ASP A 18 11.14 15.72 -16.64
N LYS A 19 10.94 14.95 -17.72
CA LYS A 19 10.48 15.46 -19.01
C LYS A 19 9.06 16.04 -18.91
N ALA A 20 8.15 15.40 -18.19
CA ALA A 20 6.80 15.91 -17.97
C ALA A 20 6.81 17.22 -17.17
N VAL A 21 7.59 17.30 -16.09
CA VAL A 21 7.80 18.53 -15.30
C VAL A 21 8.34 19.65 -16.18
N LEU A 22 9.36 19.35 -16.99
CA LEU A 22 9.97 20.33 -17.88
C LEU A 22 8.95 20.88 -18.89
N ASN A 23 8.17 20.01 -19.53
CA ASN A 23 7.13 20.41 -20.48
C ASN A 23 6.07 21.31 -19.83
N LEU A 24 5.60 20.97 -18.62
CA LEU A 24 4.65 21.80 -17.88
C LEU A 24 5.23 23.17 -17.53
N LYS A 25 6.49 23.23 -17.09
CA LYS A 25 7.19 24.49 -16.80
C LYS A 25 7.35 25.37 -18.03
N VAL A 26 7.76 24.78 -19.17
CA VAL A 26 7.88 25.50 -20.45
C VAL A 26 6.53 26.05 -20.89
N ASN A 27 5.44 25.26 -20.76
CA ASN A 27 4.10 25.72 -21.08
C ASN A 27 3.64 26.85 -20.17
N ARG A 28 3.88 26.76 -18.86
CA ARG A 28 3.61 27.84 -17.91
C ARG A 28 4.33 29.13 -18.31
N ASP A 29 5.60 29.06 -18.66
CA ASP A 29 6.38 30.24 -19.03
C ASP A 29 5.88 30.86 -20.36
N ARG A 30 5.45 30.03 -21.31
CA ARG A 30 4.79 30.48 -22.54
C ARG A 30 3.46 31.19 -22.25
N VAL A 31 2.64 30.62 -21.38
CA VAL A 31 1.34 31.20 -20.99
C VAL A 31 1.55 32.53 -20.25
N LYS A 32 2.52 32.62 -19.32
CA LYS A 32 2.89 33.88 -18.66
C LYS A 32 3.34 34.94 -19.65
N LYS A 33 4.19 34.57 -20.62
CA LYS A 33 4.63 35.50 -21.67
C LYS A 33 3.47 35.98 -22.53
N TYR A 34 2.51 35.12 -22.83
CA TYR A 34 1.30 35.48 -23.56
C TYR A 34 0.41 36.44 -22.74
N GLN A 35 0.21 36.16 -21.46
CA GLN A 35 -0.53 37.04 -20.53
C GLN A 35 0.09 38.44 -20.47
N SER A 36 1.40 38.53 -20.27
CA SER A 36 2.11 39.82 -20.20
C SER A 36 1.92 40.66 -21.48
N ARG A 37 1.95 40.02 -22.66
CA ARG A 37 1.63 40.69 -23.93
C ARG A 37 0.18 41.19 -23.99
N LEU A 38 -0.77 40.41 -23.50
CA LEU A 38 -2.18 40.82 -23.45
C LEU A 38 -2.38 42.03 -22.51
N GLU A 39 -1.68 42.06 -21.38
CA GLU A 39 -1.72 43.17 -20.42
C GLU A 39 -1.13 44.45 -21.01
N GLU A 40 0.03 44.38 -21.66
CA GLU A 40 0.62 45.52 -22.37
C GLU A 40 -0.33 46.10 -23.42
N ASP A 41 -0.94 45.24 -24.22
CA ASP A 41 -1.88 45.67 -25.25
C ASP A 41 -3.18 46.24 -24.67
N ASN A 42 -3.60 45.77 -23.50
CA ASN A 42 -4.73 46.31 -22.76
C ASN A 42 -4.44 47.74 -22.24
N LEU A 43 -3.22 48.00 -21.77
CA LEU A 43 -2.77 49.34 -21.40
C LEU A 43 -2.78 50.28 -22.60
N LYS A 44 -2.23 49.84 -23.76
CA LYS A 44 -2.26 50.61 -25.01
C LYS A 44 -3.68 50.96 -25.46
N GLN A 45 -4.61 50.00 -25.37
CA GLN A 45 -6.03 50.25 -25.69
C GLN A 45 -6.68 51.26 -24.75
N THR A 46 -6.31 51.25 -23.46
CA THR A 46 -6.80 52.22 -22.48
C THR A 46 -6.35 53.63 -22.83
N GLU A 47 -5.08 53.81 -23.21
CA GLU A 47 -4.56 55.10 -23.68
C GLU A 47 -5.23 55.55 -24.98
N LEU A 48 -5.42 54.64 -25.94
CA LEU A 48 -6.10 54.93 -27.19
C LEU A 48 -7.55 55.38 -26.96
N ALA A 49 -8.28 54.68 -26.08
CA ALA A 49 -9.65 55.06 -25.72
C ALA A 49 -9.69 56.45 -25.06
N LYS A 50 -8.73 56.76 -24.17
CA LYS A 50 -8.60 58.10 -23.55
C LYS A 50 -8.32 59.18 -24.59
N LYS A 51 -7.45 58.93 -25.58
CA LYS A 51 -7.16 59.86 -26.68
C LYS A 51 -8.39 60.12 -27.54
N LEU A 52 -9.09 59.06 -27.97
CA LEU A 52 -10.32 59.17 -28.78
C LEU A 52 -11.45 59.91 -28.04
N ALA A 53 -11.55 59.72 -26.72
CA ALA A 53 -12.51 60.46 -25.90
C ALA A 53 -12.19 61.96 -25.84
N LYS A 54 -10.91 62.33 -25.70
CA LYS A 54 -10.46 63.74 -25.76
C LYS A 54 -10.71 64.38 -27.12
N GLU A 55 -10.59 63.61 -28.21
CA GLU A 55 -10.87 64.06 -29.58
C GLU A 55 -12.37 64.12 -29.93
N GLY A 56 -13.28 63.83 -28.98
CA GLY A 56 -14.73 63.84 -29.21
C GLY A 56 -15.26 62.64 -30.02
N LYS A 57 -14.41 61.67 -30.37
CA LYS A 57 -14.77 60.48 -31.16
C LYS A 57 -15.35 59.38 -30.26
N LEU A 58 -16.49 59.67 -29.61
CA LEU A 58 -17.07 58.82 -28.56
C LEU A 58 -17.41 57.40 -29.03
N GLU A 59 -17.97 57.23 -30.23
CA GLU A 59 -18.34 55.90 -30.74
C GLU A 59 -17.11 55.01 -31.00
N ARG A 60 -16.00 55.59 -31.48
CA ARG A 60 -14.73 54.87 -31.62
C ARG A 60 -14.12 54.53 -30.27
N ALA A 61 -14.21 55.44 -29.29
CA ALA A 61 -13.75 55.16 -27.93
C ALA A 61 -14.53 53.99 -27.29
N LYS A 62 -15.85 53.95 -27.45
CA LYS A 62 -16.71 52.84 -26.98
C LYS A 62 -16.32 51.51 -27.65
N LEU A 63 -16.05 51.50 -28.95
CA LEU A 63 -15.61 50.30 -29.67
C LEU A 63 -14.29 49.76 -29.08
N VAL A 64 -13.31 50.63 -28.84
CA VAL A 64 -12.02 50.25 -28.24
C VAL A 64 -12.22 49.69 -26.82
N LEU A 65 -13.09 50.30 -26.02
CA LEU A 65 -13.40 49.80 -24.68
C LEU A 65 -14.10 48.43 -24.69
N LYS A 66 -14.98 48.17 -25.66
CA LYS A 66 -15.56 46.83 -25.87
C LYS A 66 -14.49 45.79 -26.22
N ALA A 67 -13.56 46.13 -27.12
CA ALA A 67 -12.45 45.25 -27.48
C ALA A 67 -11.51 45.00 -26.28
N LYS A 68 -11.25 46.02 -25.45
CA LYS A 68 -10.55 45.89 -24.17
C LYS A 68 -11.26 44.91 -23.24
N LYS A 69 -12.58 45.02 -23.10
CA LYS A 69 -13.34 44.13 -22.21
C LYS A 69 -13.24 42.66 -22.63
N ALA A 70 -13.27 42.38 -23.94
CA ALA A 70 -13.06 41.04 -24.46
C ALA A 70 -11.65 40.49 -24.13
N ARG A 71 -10.62 41.35 -24.13
CA ARG A 71 -9.26 40.96 -23.70
C ARG A 71 -9.14 40.73 -22.20
N GLU A 72 -9.82 41.50 -21.37
CA GLU A 72 -9.85 41.24 -19.92
C GLU A 72 -10.38 39.83 -19.62
N VAL A 73 -11.43 39.40 -20.33
CA VAL A 73 -11.93 38.02 -20.23
C VAL A 73 -10.87 37.00 -20.66
N LEU A 74 -10.08 37.31 -21.69
CA LEU A 74 -9.00 36.44 -22.13
C LEU A 74 -7.85 36.37 -21.11
N ILE A 75 -7.49 37.48 -20.48
CA ILE A 75 -6.52 37.52 -19.38
C ILE A 75 -6.99 36.62 -18.23
N GLN A 76 -8.26 36.75 -17.81
CA GLN A 76 -8.84 35.88 -16.78
C GLN A 76 -8.82 34.39 -17.15
N LYS A 77 -9.08 34.05 -18.42
CA LYS A 77 -8.95 32.66 -18.89
C LYS A 77 -7.49 32.18 -18.81
N THR A 78 -6.55 33.06 -19.14
CA THR A 78 -5.11 32.76 -19.11
C THR A 78 -4.62 32.57 -17.66
N ASP A 79 -5.12 33.35 -16.70
CA ASP A 79 -4.91 33.12 -15.27
C ASP A 79 -5.42 31.74 -14.84
N GLY A 80 -6.63 31.36 -15.25
CA GLY A 80 -7.16 30.02 -14.99
C GLY A 80 -6.30 28.90 -15.57
N MET A 81 -5.72 29.09 -16.77
CA MET A 81 -4.78 28.14 -17.35
C MET A 81 -3.49 28.02 -16.52
N LEU A 82 -2.98 29.14 -15.96
CA LEU A 82 -1.81 29.11 -15.08
C LEU A 82 -2.07 28.37 -13.77
N THR A 83 -3.24 28.60 -13.16
CA THR A 83 -3.65 27.86 -11.95
C THR A 83 -3.74 26.36 -12.23
N ASN A 84 -4.39 25.95 -13.32
CA ASN A 84 -4.46 24.54 -13.72
C ASN A 84 -3.07 23.93 -13.97
N LEU A 85 -2.16 24.66 -14.64
CA LEU A 85 -0.78 24.20 -14.83
C LEU A 85 -0.03 24.02 -13.51
N GLN A 86 -0.28 24.88 -12.52
CA GLN A 86 0.30 24.75 -11.19
C GLN A 86 -0.28 23.55 -10.43
N GLU A 87 -1.60 23.33 -10.53
CA GLU A 87 -2.26 22.15 -9.97
C GLU A 87 -1.71 20.85 -10.59
N GLN A 88 -1.51 20.82 -11.91
CA GLN A 88 -0.91 19.67 -12.59
C GLN A 88 0.52 19.38 -12.10
N LEU A 89 1.34 20.41 -11.88
CA LEU A 89 2.67 20.24 -11.29
C LEU A 89 2.60 19.66 -9.87
N ASN A 90 1.70 20.19 -9.04
CA ASN A 90 1.52 19.71 -7.67
C ASN A 90 0.99 18.26 -7.64
N ASN A 91 0.09 17.91 -8.55
CA ASN A 91 -0.45 16.55 -8.66
C ASN A 91 0.62 15.56 -9.09
N LEU A 92 1.50 15.95 -10.01
CA LEU A 92 2.62 15.14 -10.45
C LEU A 92 3.61 14.89 -9.30
N GLU A 93 3.92 15.92 -8.51
CA GLU A 93 4.75 15.78 -7.30
C GLU A 93 4.12 14.85 -6.26
N GLN A 94 2.82 15.01 -6.01
CA GLN A 94 2.08 14.10 -5.12
C GLN A 94 2.13 12.66 -5.62
N ALA A 95 1.92 12.43 -6.92
CA ALA A 95 2.00 11.09 -7.50
C ALA A 95 3.38 10.44 -7.31
N ARG A 96 4.47 11.22 -7.42
CA ARG A 96 5.83 10.73 -7.14
C ARG A 96 6.00 10.34 -5.67
N ILE A 97 5.56 11.18 -4.74
CA ILE A 97 5.61 10.89 -3.29
C ILE A 97 4.78 9.64 -2.97
N THR A 98 3.58 9.52 -3.54
CA THR A 98 2.71 8.35 -3.36
C THR A 98 3.36 7.08 -3.90
N ARG A 99 4.05 7.15 -5.06
CA ARG A 99 4.83 6.00 -5.60
C ARG A 99 5.91 5.56 -4.62
N GLU A 100 6.74 6.50 -4.16
CA GLU A 100 7.81 6.22 -3.20
C GLU A 100 7.27 5.64 -1.89
N PHE A 101 6.16 6.18 -1.38
CA PHE A 101 5.49 5.65 -0.20
C PHE A 101 5.01 4.20 -0.41
N ALA A 102 4.42 3.89 -1.57
CA ALA A 102 3.97 2.54 -1.90
C ALA A 102 5.15 1.55 -2.02
N GLU A 103 6.25 1.96 -2.66
CA GLU A 103 7.48 1.17 -2.77
C GLU A 103 8.07 0.86 -1.38
N ASN A 104 8.16 1.87 -0.51
CA ASN A 104 8.62 1.71 0.86
C ASN A 104 7.72 0.76 1.67
N MET A 105 6.40 0.84 1.49
CA MET A 105 5.46 -0.06 2.16
C MET A 105 5.61 -1.50 1.67
N GLN A 106 5.83 -1.72 0.36
CA GLN A 106 6.12 -3.05 -0.17
C GLN A 106 7.41 -3.62 0.40
N GLN A 107 8.48 -2.82 0.46
CA GLN A 107 9.75 -3.25 1.05
C GLN A 107 9.59 -3.58 2.53
N THR A 108 8.86 -2.74 3.28
CA THR A 108 8.60 -2.95 4.72
C THR A 108 7.81 -4.24 4.95
N ASN A 109 6.78 -4.51 4.15
CA ASN A 109 5.99 -5.75 4.23
C ASN A 109 6.84 -6.99 3.89
N SER A 110 7.71 -6.90 2.88
CA SER A 110 8.67 -7.98 2.57
C SER A 110 9.59 -8.30 3.75
N VAL A 111 10.16 -7.27 4.39
CA VAL A 111 11.03 -7.45 5.56
C VAL A 111 10.26 -8.04 6.74
N LEU A 112 9.03 -7.58 6.99
CA LEU A 112 8.16 -8.13 8.04
C LEU A 112 7.84 -9.61 7.78
N LYS A 113 7.60 -10.00 6.52
CA LYS A 113 7.39 -11.41 6.16
C LYS A 113 8.63 -12.25 6.45
N GLU A 114 9.80 -11.80 6.02
CA GLU A 114 11.06 -12.52 6.31
C GLU A 114 11.34 -12.63 7.82
N MET A 115 11.07 -11.57 8.60
CA MET A 115 11.19 -11.61 10.05
C MET A 115 10.21 -12.59 10.69
N ASN A 116 8.94 -12.57 10.28
CA ASN A 116 7.92 -13.48 10.80
C ASN A 116 8.23 -14.93 10.43
N GLU A 117 8.69 -15.21 9.22
CA GLU A 117 9.10 -16.56 8.80
C GLU A 117 10.23 -17.10 9.68
N LYS A 118 11.27 -16.30 9.95
CA LYS A 118 12.39 -16.70 10.83
C LYS A 118 11.94 -16.95 12.27
N LEU A 119 11.12 -16.05 12.82
CA LEU A 119 10.58 -16.20 14.18
C LEU A 119 9.71 -17.45 14.30
N THR A 120 8.93 -17.79 13.28
CA THR A 120 8.04 -18.97 13.34
C THR A 120 8.84 -20.27 13.31
N VAL A 121 9.90 -20.36 12.50
CA VAL A 121 10.79 -21.53 12.47
C VAL A 121 11.54 -21.69 13.80
N GLU A 122 12.18 -20.63 14.27
CA GLU A 122 12.94 -20.65 15.53
C GLU A 122 12.02 -20.92 16.75
N MET A 123 10.80 -20.38 16.75
CA MET A 123 9.81 -20.66 17.79
C MET A 123 9.34 -22.11 17.77
N VAL A 124 9.15 -22.71 16.59
CA VAL A 124 8.77 -24.13 16.48
C VAL A 124 9.92 -25.05 16.90
N GLU A 125 11.15 -24.75 16.50
CA GLU A 125 12.34 -25.51 16.91
C GLU A 125 12.56 -25.46 18.43
N ASN A 126 12.52 -24.26 19.02
CA ASN A 126 12.66 -24.09 20.47
C ASN A 126 11.52 -24.77 21.24
N LEU A 127 10.27 -24.69 20.76
CA LEU A 127 9.15 -25.38 21.40
C LEU A 127 9.29 -26.90 21.32
N MET A 128 9.79 -27.44 20.21
CA MET A 128 10.03 -28.89 20.09
C MET A 128 11.16 -29.35 21.01
N GLU A 129 12.23 -28.56 21.12
CA GLU A 129 13.37 -28.85 22.01
C GLU A 129 12.95 -28.77 23.49
N GLU A 130 12.23 -27.73 23.89
CA GLU A 130 11.69 -27.60 25.25
C GLU A 130 10.70 -28.73 25.60
N ASN A 131 9.85 -29.15 24.66
CA ASN A 131 8.89 -30.23 24.89
C ASN A 131 9.58 -31.61 24.98
N ALA A 132 10.58 -31.85 24.13
CA ALA A 132 11.40 -33.06 24.19
C ALA A 132 12.16 -33.15 25.51
N GLU A 133 12.80 -32.06 25.95
CA GLU A 133 13.48 -32.00 27.25
C GLU A 133 12.52 -32.19 28.43
N GLN A 134 11.32 -31.59 28.37
CA GLN A 134 10.32 -31.77 29.44
C GLN A 134 9.82 -33.21 29.50
N THR A 135 9.57 -33.82 28.34
CA THR A 135 9.15 -35.23 28.24
C THR A 135 10.25 -36.16 28.77
N GLU A 136 11.51 -35.90 28.42
CA GLU A 136 12.65 -36.66 28.93
C GLU A 136 12.80 -36.52 30.45
N LYS A 137 12.68 -35.29 30.99
CA LYS A 137 12.70 -35.06 32.45
C LYS A 137 11.55 -35.78 33.16
N VAL A 138 10.34 -35.77 32.58
CA VAL A 138 9.19 -36.50 33.14
C VAL A 138 9.42 -38.00 33.11
N ASN A 139 9.99 -38.52 32.02
CA ASN A 139 10.32 -39.94 31.90
C ASN A 139 11.41 -40.35 32.89
N GLU A 140 12.48 -39.56 33.03
CA GLU A 140 13.54 -39.78 34.02
C GLU A 140 12.99 -39.72 35.45
N VAL A 141 12.10 -38.76 35.74
CA VAL A 141 11.41 -38.68 37.05
C VAL A 141 10.51 -39.90 37.28
N THR A 142 9.76 -40.34 36.27
CA THR A 142 8.89 -41.51 36.35
C THR A 142 9.69 -42.81 36.59
N GLU A 143 10.83 -42.94 35.91
CA GLU A 143 11.76 -44.07 36.05
C GLU A 143 12.44 -44.05 37.43
N LEU A 144 12.91 -42.89 37.89
CA LEU A 144 13.51 -42.71 39.22
C LEU A 144 12.51 -42.93 40.36
N LEU A 145 11.24 -42.57 40.16
CA LEU A 145 10.16 -42.83 41.12
C LEU A 145 9.66 -44.28 41.07
N GLY A 146 10.14 -45.09 40.12
CA GLY A 146 9.70 -46.48 39.95
C GLY A 146 8.20 -46.58 39.64
N GLN A 147 7.62 -45.54 39.04
CA GLN A 147 6.19 -45.45 38.71
C GLN A 147 5.86 -45.99 37.31
N SER A 148 6.79 -46.70 36.67
CA SER A 148 6.50 -47.43 35.44
C SER A 148 5.56 -48.59 35.74
N LEU A 149 4.40 -48.62 35.07
CA LEU A 149 3.47 -49.76 35.14
C LEU A 149 4.18 -51.01 34.64
N THR A 150 3.95 -52.15 35.30
CA THR A 150 4.37 -53.43 34.72
C THR A 150 3.52 -53.72 33.47
N PRO A 151 4.03 -54.49 32.49
CA PRO A 151 3.27 -54.79 31.27
C PRO A 151 1.87 -55.34 31.52
N ASP A 152 1.69 -56.11 32.59
CA ASP A 152 0.39 -56.65 32.99
C ASP A 152 -0.56 -55.55 33.52
N GLN A 153 -0.03 -54.58 34.28
CA GLN A 153 -0.82 -53.44 34.79
C GLN A 153 -1.15 -52.42 33.70
N ASP A 154 -0.26 -52.26 32.72
CA ASP A 154 -0.48 -51.41 31.56
C ASP A 154 -1.59 -51.99 30.67
N GLN A 155 -1.56 -53.31 30.45
CA GLN A 155 -2.62 -54.01 29.73
C GLN A 155 -3.97 -53.95 30.45
N GLU A 156 -3.99 -54.12 31.78
CA GLU A 156 -5.23 -54.05 32.57
C GLU A 156 -5.84 -52.63 32.56
N ALA A 157 -4.99 -51.59 32.57
CA ALA A 157 -5.42 -50.20 32.44
C ALA A 157 -5.97 -49.89 31.05
N GLU A 158 -5.36 -50.42 29.99
CA GLU A 158 -5.84 -50.26 28.61
C GLU A 158 -7.21 -50.95 28.42
N GLU A 159 -7.37 -52.17 28.96
CA GLU A 159 -8.64 -52.89 28.94
C GLU A 159 -9.74 -52.16 29.74
N GLU A 160 -9.40 -51.56 30.89
CA GLU A 160 -10.32 -50.74 31.68
C GLU A 160 -10.71 -49.46 30.93
N PHE A 161 -9.76 -48.81 30.27
CA PHE A 161 -9.99 -47.60 29.47
C PHE A 161 -10.89 -47.88 28.27
N GLU A 162 -10.62 -48.94 27.49
CA GLU A 162 -11.46 -49.35 26.36
C GLU A 162 -12.90 -49.63 26.80
N LYS A 163 -13.07 -50.26 27.96
CA LYS A 163 -14.39 -50.51 28.54
C LYS A 163 -15.10 -49.22 28.93
N MET A 164 -14.41 -48.29 29.62
CA MET A 164 -14.95 -46.99 29.99
C MET A 164 -15.36 -46.17 28.77
N TRP A 165 -14.51 -46.19 27.73
CA TRP A 165 -14.78 -45.51 26.47
C TRP A 165 -16.01 -46.09 25.78
N LYS A 166 -16.11 -47.42 25.70
CA LYS A 166 -17.25 -48.13 25.10
C LYS A 166 -18.56 -47.85 25.82
N GLU A 167 -18.52 -47.69 27.15
CA GLU A 167 -19.69 -47.31 27.95
C GLU A 167 -20.15 -45.86 27.70
N MET A 168 -19.22 -44.94 27.43
CA MET A 168 -19.53 -43.51 27.19
C MET A 168 -19.87 -43.18 25.73
N HIS A 169 -19.22 -43.84 24.76
CA HIS A 169 -19.23 -43.46 23.34
C HIS A 169 -19.72 -44.59 22.40
N GLY A 170 -20.07 -45.77 22.91
CA GLY A 170 -20.56 -46.88 22.09
C GLY A 170 -19.45 -47.72 21.43
N GLU A 171 -19.67 -48.27 20.24
CA GLU A 171 -18.67 -49.12 19.54
C GLU A 171 -17.60 -48.33 18.74
N GLU A 172 -17.60 -47.00 18.81
CA GLU A 172 -16.60 -46.17 18.12
C GLU A 172 -15.23 -46.32 18.77
N SER A 173 -14.20 -46.66 17.97
CA SER A 173 -12.84 -46.83 18.46
C SER A 173 -12.27 -45.47 18.90
N PRO A 174 -11.59 -45.38 20.05
CA PRO A 174 -10.90 -44.16 20.48
C PRO A 174 -9.96 -43.57 19.40
N GLN A 175 -9.41 -44.43 18.54
CA GLN A 175 -8.52 -44.03 17.45
C GLN A 175 -9.25 -43.27 16.34
N GLU A 176 -10.50 -43.63 16.03
CA GLU A 176 -11.31 -42.98 14.99
C GLU A 176 -11.75 -41.58 15.43
N ALA A 177 -12.12 -41.40 16.70
CA ALA A 177 -12.46 -40.10 17.27
C ALA A 177 -11.24 -39.14 17.33
N ALA A 178 -10.04 -39.68 17.57
CA ALA A 178 -8.82 -38.87 17.58
C ALA A 178 -8.44 -38.34 16.18
N GLU A 179 -8.75 -39.09 15.12
CA GLU A 179 -8.51 -38.66 13.73
C GLU A 179 -9.46 -37.53 13.31
N GLU A 180 -10.74 -37.57 13.71
CA GLU A 180 -11.69 -36.50 13.41
C GLU A 180 -11.32 -35.16 14.07
N ILE A 181 -10.85 -35.19 15.32
CA ILE A 181 -10.43 -33.98 16.05
C ILE A 181 -9.17 -33.35 15.42
N GLN A 182 -8.28 -34.15 14.85
CA GLN A 182 -7.08 -33.66 14.18
C GLN A 182 -7.39 -33.07 12.79
N ALA A 183 -8.44 -33.54 12.11
CA ALA A 183 -8.86 -33.04 10.80
C ALA A 183 -9.48 -31.63 10.86
N GLU A 184 -10.06 -31.19 11.98
CA GLU A 184 -10.63 -29.83 12.12
C GLU A 184 -9.60 -28.70 12.27
N LYS A 185 -8.43 -28.98 12.85
CA LYS A 185 -7.37 -27.96 13.10
C LYS A 185 -6.82 -27.28 11.83
N PRO A 186 -6.56 -27.96 10.70
CA PRO A 186 -6.02 -27.32 9.51
C PRO A 186 -7.02 -26.42 8.76
N GLU A 187 -8.34 -26.62 8.89
CA GLU A 187 -9.33 -25.77 8.20
C GLU A 187 -9.44 -24.38 8.85
N LYS A 188 -9.56 -24.32 10.18
CA LYS A 188 -9.65 -23.04 10.91
C LYS A 188 -8.39 -22.18 10.74
N GLN A 189 -7.21 -22.79 10.56
CA GLN A 189 -5.97 -22.07 10.27
C GLN A 189 -5.96 -21.51 8.83
N LYS A 190 -6.47 -22.24 7.84
CA LYS A 190 -6.57 -21.74 6.45
C LYS A 190 -7.53 -20.56 6.32
N GLU A 191 -8.66 -20.58 7.03
CA GLU A 191 -9.62 -19.46 7.03
C GLU A 191 -9.05 -18.19 7.68
N LEU A 192 -8.28 -18.32 8.76
CA LEU A 192 -7.64 -17.18 9.42
C LEU A 192 -6.59 -16.49 8.52
N PHE A 193 -5.84 -17.29 7.75
CA PHE A 193 -4.87 -16.76 6.78
C PHE A 193 -5.54 -16.12 5.55
N ALA A 194 -6.71 -16.61 5.13
CA ALA A 194 -7.46 -16.04 4.02
C ALA A 194 -8.13 -14.69 4.37
N ALA A 195 -8.51 -14.48 5.63
CA ALA A 195 -9.11 -13.22 6.10
C ALA A 195 -8.09 -12.07 6.31
N LEU A 196 -6.79 -12.40 6.30
CA LEU A 196 -5.67 -11.46 6.47
C LEU A 196 -4.98 -11.08 5.14
N ALA A 197 -5.45 -11.61 4.02
CA ALA A 197 -5.00 -11.29 2.65
C ALA A 197 -5.98 -10.34 1.96
#